data_AF-A0A519W4J3-F1
#
_entry.id   AF-A0A519W4J3-F1
#
_cell.length_a   1.000
_cell.length_b   1.000
_cell.length_c   1.000
_cell.angle_alpha   90.00
_cell.angle_beta   90.00
_cell.angle_gamma   90.00
#
_symmetry.space_group_name_H-M   'P 1'
#
loop_
_entity.id
_entity.type
_entity.pdbx_description
1 polymer ?
#
loop_
_entity_poly.entity_id
_entity_poly.type
_entity_poly.pdbx_seq_one_letter_code
_entity_poly.pdbx_strand_id
1 'polypeptide(L)'
;MQGNFENTSPKYYHVSSILKKQQTDLYGTNSFLGKWMSSKNSIEKINGILFAHGGIHPDLAKHKTNLDEINQIVRSNYYKPYYPNPHKNLEQLLISSHKGIAWYRGYFKEDLTQEEVEKGPNIFDAKSIVVGHTLQSKVNNQYNGKVIGIDVKHPKDYSKSLPNKKSEGLLIDKKKYYRVFHNGEKEEI
;
A
#
# COMPACT_ATOMS: atom_id res chain seq x y z
N MET A 1 5.47 -11.02 -11.38
CA MET A 1 4.37 -10.85 -10.42
C MET A 1 3.67 -12.19 -10.24
N GLN A 2 2.96 -12.40 -9.12
CA GLN A 2 2.42 -13.69 -8.68
C GLN A 2 1.31 -14.30 -9.56
N GLY A 3 1.09 -13.74 -10.75
CA GLY A 3 0.15 -14.28 -11.72
C GLY A 3 -1.33 -14.03 -11.42
N ASN A 4 -1.67 -13.27 -10.38
CA ASN A 4 -3.04 -12.82 -10.17
C ASN A 4 -3.34 -11.57 -11.01
N PHE A 5 -4.06 -11.77 -12.12
CA PHE A 5 -4.47 -10.71 -13.04
C PHE A 5 -6.00 -10.58 -13.15
N GLU A 6 -6.76 -11.11 -12.19
CA GLU A 6 -8.23 -11.07 -12.20
C GLU A 6 -8.80 -9.65 -12.26
N ASN A 7 -8.08 -8.69 -11.67
CA ASN A 7 -8.44 -7.26 -11.68
C ASN A 7 -7.89 -6.49 -12.90
N THR A 8 -7.30 -7.18 -13.89
CA THR A 8 -6.79 -6.52 -15.09
C THR A 8 -7.93 -6.09 -16.01
N SER A 9 -7.77 -4.94 -16.68
CA SER A 9 -8.74 -4.50 -17.69
C SER A 9 -8.79 -5.51 -18.86
N PRO A 10 -9.98 -5.87 -19.38
CA PRO A 10 -10.11 -6.87 -20.44
C PRO A 10 -9.23 -6.64 -21.67
N LYS A 11 -8.95 -5.36 -21.99
CA LYS A 11 -8.07 -5.00 -23.11
C LYS A 11 -6.69 -5.65 -23.05
N TYR A 12 -6.16 -5.93 -21.85
CA TYR A 12 -4.83 -6.50 -21.70
C TYR A 12 -4.77 -7.99 -22.05
N TYR A 13 -5.89 -8.71 -22.06
CA TYR A 13 -5.96 -10.06 -22.62
C TYR A 13 -5.81 -10.04 -24.15
N HIS A 14 -6.40 -9.04 -24.82
CA HIS A 14 -6.24 -8.87 -26.26
C HIS A 14 -4.80 -8.46 -26.61
N VAL A 15 -4.21 -7.54 -25.82
CA VAL A 15 -2.80 -7.14 -25.99
C VAL A 15 -1.87 -8.34 -25.85
N SER A 16 -2.04 -9.19 -24.82
CA SER A 16 -1.18 -10.37 -24.65
C SER A 16 -1.32 -11.36 -25.81
N SER A 17 -2.54 -11.56 -26.32
CA SER A 17 -2.81 -12.40 -27.50
C SER A 17 -2.13 -11.89 -28.76
N ILE A 18 -2.24 -10.59 -29.06
CA ILE A 18 -1.56 -9.95 -30.22
C ILE A 18 -0.05 -10.15 -30.13
N LEU A 19 0.52 -10.02 -28.93
CA LEU A 19 1.94 -10.20 -28.66
C LEU A 19 2.38 -11.67 -28.58
N LYS A 20 1.45 -12.63 -28.73
CA LYS A 20 1.67 -14.08 -28.55
C LYS A 20 2.37 -14.40 -27.22
N LYS A 21 1.89 -13.76 -26.15
CA LYS A 21 2.41 -13.86 -24.77
C LYS A 21 1.29 -14.20 -23.80
N GLN A 22 1.64 -14.83 -22.69
CA GLN A 22 0.73 -14.92 -21.55
C GLN A 22 0.61 -13.55 -20.88
N GLN A 23 -0.52 -13.28 -20.22
CA GLN A 23 -0.71 -12.00 -19.51
C GLN A 23 0.43 -11.76 -18.49
N THR A 24 0.84 -12.82 -17.79
CA THR A 24 1.90 -12.79 -16.78
C THR A 24 3.26 -12.42 -17.35
N ASP A 25 3.51 -12.69 -18.63
CA ASP A 25 4.77 -12.36 -19.31
C ASP A 25 4.96 -10.85 -19.48
N LEU A 26 3.86 -10.07 -19.55
CA LEU A 26 3.90 -8.62 -19.69
C LEU A 26 4.65 -7.95 -18.53
N TYR A 27 4.59 -8.57 -17.35
CA TYR A 27 5.22 -8.11 -16.10
C TYR A 27 6.11 -9.20 -15.46
N GLY A 28 6.57 -10.14 -16.29
CA GLY A 28 7.45 -11.25 -15.90
C GLY A 28 8.88 -10.79 -15.54
N THR A 29 9.71 -11.71 -15.09
CA THR A 29 11.13 -11.45 -14.75
C THR A 29 11.96 -11.02 -15.96
N ASN A 30 11.50 -11.31 -17.18
CA ASN A 30 12.15 -10.91 -18.43
C ASN A 30 11.64 -9.57 -18.99
N SER A 31 10.61 -8.97 -18.39
CA SER A 31 10.05 -7.67 -18.78
C SER A 31 10.81 -6.51 -18.13
N PHE A 32 11.07 -5.44 -18.88
CA PHE A 32 11.65 -4.21 -18.32
C PHE A 32 10.77 -3.66 -17.17
N LEU A 33 9.46 -3.56 -17.40
CA LEU A 33 8.52 -3.09 -16.37
C LEU A 33 8.44 -4.05 -15.19
N GLY A 34 8.47 -5.36 -15.45
CA GLY A 34 8.49 -6.37 -14.39
C GLY A 34 9.69 -6.18 -13.46
N LYS A 35 10.91 -6.14 -14.03
CA LYS A 35 12.15 -5.90 -13.28
C LYS A 35 12.14 -4.57 -12.53
N TRP A 36 11.67 -3.50 -13.16
CA TRP A 36 11.60 -2.18 -12.53
C TRP A 36 10.63 -2.15 -11.35
N MET A 37 9.42 -2.71 -11.50
CA MET A 37 8.45 -2.78 -10.40
C MET A 37 8.94 -3.66 -9.25
N SER A 38 9.52 -4.83 -9.55
CA SER A 38 10.04 -5.73 -8.51
C SER A 38 11.28 -5.20 -7.78
N SER A 39 11.89 -4.11 -8.27
CA SER A 39 13.01 -3.43 -7.59
C SER A 39 12.56 -2.47 -6.48
N LYS A 40 11.27 -2.13 -6.42
CA LYS A 40 10.76 -1.11 -5.50
C LYS A 40 10.54 -1.64 -4.09
N ASN A 41 10.63 -0.74 -3.13
CA ASN A 41 10.33 -1.02 -1.74
C ASN A 41 8.81 -1.04 -1.51
N SER A 42 8.38 -1.84 -0.54
CA SER A 42 6.99 -1.98 -0.10
C SER A 42 6.68 -1.12 1.12
N ILE A 43 7.70 -0.76 1.88
CA ILE A 43 7.64 0.19 3.00
C ILE A 43 8.86 1.10 2.98
N GLU A 44 8.66 2.38 3.32
CA GLU A 44 9.71 3.40 3.37
C GLU A 44 9.56 4.30 4.60
N LYS A 45 10.67 4.84 5.11
CA LYS A 45 10.67 5.87 6.18
C LYS A 45 11.35 7.14 5.68
N ILE A 46 10.60 8.25 5.67
CA ILE A 46 11.12 9.57 5.28
C ILE A 46 10.84 10.55 6.42
N ASN A 47 11.90 11.16 6.97
CA ASN A 47 11.80 12.14 8.06
C ASN A 47 11.01 11.65 9.30
N GLY A 48 11.06 10.35 9.58
CA GLY A 48 10.34 9.72 10.70
C GLY A 48 8.88 9.34 10.39
N ILE A 49 8.44 9.41 9.13
CA ILE A 49 7.10 9.03 8.68
C ILE A 49 7.22 7.79 7.81
N LEU A 50 6.43 6.75 8.12
CA LEU A 50 6.37 5.53 7.32
C LEU A 50 5.39 5.67 6.16
N PHE A 51 5.66 5.00 5.05
CA PHE A 51 4.79 4.94 3.88
C PHE A 51 4.62 3.49 3.47
N ALA A 52 3.37 3.03 3.38
CA ALA A 52 3.01 1.68 2.93
C ALA A 52 1.68 1.70 2.17
N HIS A 53 1.41 0.69 1.34
CA HIS A 53 0.12 0.64 0.63
C HIS A 53 -1.05 0.33 1.58
N GLY A 54 -0.98 -0.75 2.37
CA GLY A 54 -2.03 -1.14 3.31
C GLY A 54 -1.78 -0.64 4.73
N GLY A 55 -0.63 -1.00 5.31
CA GLY A 55 -0.25 -0.61 6.67
C GLY A 55 0.59 -1.66 7.39
N ILE A 56 0.75 -1.53 8.71
CA ILE A 56 1.50 -2.48 9.53
C ILE A 56 0.54 -3.18 10.49
N HIS A 57 0.39 -4.49 10.34
CA HIS A 57 -0.38 -5.31 11.27
C HIS A 57 0.33 -5.38 12.64
N PRO A 58 -0.39 -5.27 13.79
CA PRO A 58 0.23 -5.28 15.14
C PRO A 58 1.11 -6.50 15.45
N ASP A 59 0.78 -7.67 14.89
CA ASP A 59 1.60 -8.89 14.99
C ASP A 59 3.06 -8.69 14.51
N LEU A 60 3.36 -7.69 13.69
CA LEU A 60 4.73 -7.43 13.25
C LEU A 60 5.66 -7.15 14.45
N ALA A 61 5.14 -6.59 15.54
CA ALA A 61 5.89 -6.32 16.77
C ALA A 61 6.42 -7.59 17.46
N LYS A 62 5.90 -8.77 17.11
CA LYS A 62 6.37 -10.08 17.60
C LYS A 62 7.64 -10.55 16.88
N HIS A 63 8.04 -9.86 15.82
CA HIS A 63 9.20 -10.20 15.01
C HIS A 63 10.27 -9.10 15.14
N LYS A 64 11.52 -9.51 15.38
CA LYS A 64 12.66 -8.61 15.30
C LYS A 64 13.02 -8.42 13.82
N THR A 65 12.68 -7.26 13.26
CA THR A 65 12.91 -6.96 11.84
C THR A 65 13.23 -5.48 11.61
N ASN A 66 13.60 -5.13 10.38
CA ASN A 66 13.86 -3.77 9.93
C ASN A 66 13.29 -3.56 8.50
N LEU A 67 13.33 -2.32 8.01
CA LEU A 67 12.74 -1.98 6.70
C LEU A 67 13.40 -2.73 5.54
N ASP A 68 14.72 -2.93 5.59
CA ASP A 68 15.46 -3.62 4.53
C ASP A 68 15.08 -5.09 4.44
N GLU A 69 15.01 -5.77 5.58
CA GLU A 69 14.59 -7.17 5.67
C GLU A 69 13.16 -7.34 5.15
N ILE A 70 12.24 -6.47 5.57
CA ILE A 70 10.86 -6.48 5.08
C ILE A 70 10.83 -6.32 3.56
N ASN A 71 11.51 -5.31 3.03
CA ASN A 71 11.54 -5.04 1.60
C ASN A 71 12.18 -6.18 0.82
N GLN A 72 13.24 -6.81 1.35
CA GLN A 72 13.89 -7.96 0.75
C GLN A 72 12.98 -9.19 0.72
N ILE A 73 12.26 -9.49 1.82
CA ILE A 73 11.33 -10.61 1.90
C ILE A 73 10.19 -10.43 0.89
N VAL A 74 9.57 -9.24 0.85
CA VAL A 74 8.48 -8.97 -0.09
C VAL A 74 8.97 -9.07 -1.54
N ARG A 75 10.12 -8.47 -1.86
CA ARG A 75 10.73 -8.55 -3.21
C ARG A 75 11.01 -10.00 -3.63
N SER A 76 11.51 -10.82 -2.72
CA SER A 76 11.81 -12.24 -2.96
C SER A 76 10.56 -13.09 -3.23
N ASN A 77 9.37 -12.55 -2.95
CA ASN A 77 8.09 -13.23 -3.12
C ASN A 77 7.25 -12.76 -4.31
N TYR A 78 7.63 -11.69 -5.01
CA TYR A 78 6.83 -11.14 -6.12
C TYR A 78 6.60 -12.12 -7.29
N TYR A 79 7.48 -13.09 -7.48
CA TYR A 79 7.38 -14.09 -8.56
C TYR A 79 7.10 -15.50 -8.06
N LYS A 80 6.83 -15.66 -6.76
CA LYS A 80 6.39 -16.92 -6.17
C LYS A 80 4.86 -16.90 -6.09
N PRO A 81 4.15 -17.95 -6.52
CA PRO A 81 2.71 -18.01 -6.28
C PRO A 81 2.44 -17.98 -4.78
N TYR A 82 1.38 -17.29 -4.38
CA TYR A 82 0.98 -17.25 -2.97
C TYR A 82 0.38 -18.60 -2.57
N TYR A 83 0.98 -19.23 -1.57
CA TYR A 83 0.45 -20.42 -0.92
C TYR A 83 0.37 -20.15 0.59
N PRO A 84 -0.83 -20.20 1.19
CA PRO A 84 -0.95 -20.01 2.63
C PRO A 84 -0.22 -21.14 3.35
N ASN A 85 0.81 -20.80 4.12
CA ASN A 85 1.55 -21.75 4.92
C ASN A 85 1.03 -21.71 6.38
N PRO A 86 0.78 -22.86 7.04
CA PRO A 86 0.37 -22.88 8.44
C PRO A 86 1.40 -22.27 9.41
N HIS A 87 2.66 -22.15 9.00
CA HIS A 87 3.70 -21.51 9.80
C HIS A 87 3.49 -20.00 9.90
N LYS A 88 3.27 -19.50 11.12
CA LYS A 88 3.10 -18.07 11.42
C LYS A 88 4.44 -17.33 11.50
N ASN A 89 5.24 -17.39 10.44
CA ASN A 89 6.53 -16.70 10.37
C ASN A 89 6.41 -15.30 9.74
N LEU A 90 7.50 -14.53 9.78
CA LEU A 90 7.55 -13.17 9.27
C LEU A 90 7.20 -13.09 7.78
N GLU A 91 7.74 -14.00 6.95
CA GLU A 91 7.45 -14.04 5.51
C GLU A 91 5.95 -14.20 5.25
N GLN A 92 5.29 -15.15 5.92
CA GLN A 92 3.85 -15.39 5.77
C GLN A 92 3.00 -14.21 6.26
N LEU A 93 3.43 -13.52 7.32
CA LEU A 93 2.79 -12.29 7.76
C LEU A 93 2.87 -11.21 6.66
N LEU A 94 4.05 -11.00 6.08
CA LEU A 94 4.31 -9.94 5.11
C LEU A 94 3.62 -10.15 3.76
N ILE A 95 3.51 -11.41 3.29
CA ILE A 95 2.89 -11.72 1.98
C ILE A 95 1.38 -11.99 2.08
N SER A 96 0.81 -12.03 3.29
CA SER A 96 -0.61 -12.27 3.51
C SER A 96 -1.49 -11.27 2.76
N SER A 97 -2.53 -11.77 2.09
CA SER A 97 -3.56 -10.94 1.44
C SER A 97 -4.52 -10.24 2.42
N HIS A 98 -4.29 -10.37 3.73
CA HIS A 98 -5.10 -9.75 4.78
C HIS A 98 -4.25 -8.98 5.79
N LYS A 99 -3.11 -9.55 6.22
CA LYS A 99 -2.23 -8.96 7.23
C LYS A 99 -0.98 -8.29 6.66
N GLY A 100 -0.65 -8.58 5.40
CA GLY A 100 0.58 -8.12 4.77
C GLY A 100 0.60 -6.61 4.57
N ILE A 101 1.80 -6.05 4.39
CA ILE A 101 2.00 -4.59 4.32
C ILE A 101 1.23 -3.94 3.17
N ALA A 102 1.00 -4.69 2.10
CA ALA A 102 0.23 -4.23 0.94
C ALA A 102 -1.30 -4.40 1.10
N TRP A 103 -1.77 -5.14 2.11
CA TRP A 103 -3.16 -5.58 2.20
C TRP A 103 -3.86 -5.24 3.51
N TYR A 104 -3.12 -4.89 4.56
CA TYR A 104 -3.70 -4.64 5.86
C TYR A 104 -4.69 -3.46 5.81
N ARG A 105 -5.88 -3.65 6.40
CA ARG A 105 -6.96 -2.65 6.43
C ARG A 105 -7.39 -2.27 7.85
N GLY A 106 -6.78 -2.85 8.88
CA GLY A 106 -7.29 -2.78 10.25
C GLY A 106 -7.42 -1.35 10.79
N TYR A 107 -6.52 -0.43 10.40
CA TYR A 107 -6.62 0.99 10.78
C TYR A 107 -7.96 1.67 10.45
N PHE A 108 -8.77 1.11 9.53
CA PHE A 108 -10.06 1.69 9.15
C PHE A 108 -11.20 0.66 9.16
N LYS A 109 -10.92 -0.59 9.54
CA LYS A 109 -11.87 -1.72 9.47
C LYS A 109 -11.98 -2.53 10.75
N GLU A 110 -11.00 -2.41 11.64
CA GLU A 110 -10.96 -3.07 12.94
C GLU A 110 -11.13 -2.03 14.05
N ASP A 111 -11.59 -2.45 15.21
CA ASP A 111 -11.69 -1.61 16.41
C ASP A 111 -10.36 -1.69 17.19
N LEU A 112 -9.36 -0.96 16.70
CA LEU A 112 -8.04 -0.92 17.32
C LEU A 112 -7.95 0.19 18.36
N THR A 113 -7.26 -0.08 19.46
CA THR A 113 -6.84 0.95 20.41
C THR A 113 -5.69 1.79 19.86
N GLN A 114 -5.48 2.99 20.42
CA GLN A 114 -4.31 3.81 20.11
C GLN A 114 -3.03 3.00 20.25
N GLU A 115 -2.84 2.33 21.39
CA GLU A 115 -1.63 1.55 21.70
C GLU A 115 -1.35 0.43 20.69
N GLU A 116 -2.39 -0.27 20.20
CA GLU A 116 -2.23 -1.30 19.17
C GLU A 116 -1.74 -0.73 17.85
N VAL A 117 -2.22 0.45 17.46
CA VAL A 117 -1.75 1.15 16.27
C VAL A 117 -0.30 1.59 16.43
N GLU A 118 0.10 2.09 17.61
CA GLU A 118 1.46 2.57 17.84
C GLU A 118 2.51 1.46 17.78
N LYS A 119 2.14 0.20 18.09
CA LYS A 119 3.05 -0.96 18.00
C LYS A 119 3.77 -1.03 16.66
N GLY A 120 3.08 -0.77 15.55
CA GLY A 120 3.65 -0.84 14.19
C GLY A 120 4.73 0.23 13.96
N PRO A 121 4.40 1.53 13.98
CA PRO A 121 5.37 2.61 13.82
C PRO A 121 6.51 2.59 14.84
N ASN A 122 6.25 2.17 16.09
CA ASN A 122 7.27 2.14 17.14
C ASN A 122 8.40 1.13 16.86
N ILE A 123 8.15 0.03 16.12
CA ILE A 123 9.20 -0.91 15.69
C ILE A 123 10.31 -0.19 14.91
N PHE A 124 9.95 0.85 14.16
CA PHE A 124 10.85 1.57 13.26
C PHE A 124 11.23 2.97 13.77
N ASP A 125 10.91 3.28 15.03
CA ASP A 125 11.06 4.63 15.59
C ASP A 125 10.45 5.70 14.66
N ALA A 126 9.19 5.46 14.27
CA ALA A 126 8.43 6.33 13.39
C ALA A 126 7.32 7.05 14.15
N LYS A 127 7.13 8.31 13.80
CA LYS A 127 6.15 9.21 14.41
C LYS A 127 4.73 8.90 13.95
N SER A 128 4.58 8.50 12.69
CA SER A 128 3.31 8.19 12.05
C SER A 128 3.53 7.29 10.82
N ILE A 129 2.42 6.79 10.27
CA ILE A 129 2.37 6.04 9.02
C ILE A 129 1.32 6.63 8.07
N VAL A 130 1.71 6.80 6.81
CA VAL A 130 0.84 7.17 5.69
C VAL A 130 0.46 5.90 4.94
N VAL A 131 -0.84 5.69 4.75
CA VAL A 131 -1.39 4.48 4.13
C VAL A 131 -2.43 4.79 3.06
N GLY A 132 -2.53 3.90 2.07
CA GLY A 132 -3.60 3.89 1.09
C GLY A 132 -4.53 2.69 1.27
N HIS A 133 -4.87 2.04 0.16
CA HIS A 133 -5.58 0.76 0.04
C HIS A 133 -7.05 0.76 0.48
N THR A 134 -7.36 1.43 1.59
CA THR A 134 -8.71 1.54 2.14
C THR A 134 -9.26 2.93 1.88
N LEU A 135 -10.25 2.98 0.98
CA LEU A 135 -10.89 4.21 0.55
C LEU A 135 -11.39 5.06 1.71
N GLN A 136 -11.00 6.32 1.69
CA GLN A 136 -11.41 7.37 2.60
C GLN A 136 -12.30 8.40 1.88
N SER A 137 -13.11 9.13 2.65
CA SER A 137 -13.91 10.24 2.12
C SER A 137 -13.05 11.46 1.76
N LYS A 138 -11.96 11.67 2.51
CA LYS A 138 -10.95 12.72 2.32
C LYS A 138 -9.63 12.23 2.91
N VAL A 139 -8.52 12.90 2.56
CA VAL A 139 -7.26 12.70 3.27
C VAL A 139 -7.50 13.08 4.74
N ASN A 140 -7.15 12.18 5.66
CA ASN A 140 -7.49 12.34 7.07
C ASN A 140 -6.43 11.78 8.02
N ASN A 141 -6.45 12.30 9.24
CA ASN A 141 -5.63 11.86 10.35
C ASN A 141 -6.49 11.00 11.30
N GLN A 142 -5.96 9.86 11.72
CA GLN A 142 -6.55 8.96 12.71
C GLN A 142 -5.55 8.71 13.85
N TYR A 143 -6.04 8.20 14.98
CA TYR A 143 -5.20 7.77 16.11
C TYR A 143 -4.21 8.85 16.56
N ASN A 144 -4.71 10.06 16.86
CA ASN A 144 -3.89 11.21 17.27
C ASN A 144 -2.75 11.52 16.30
N GLY A 145 -3.02 11.41 14.98
CA GLY A 145 -2.05 11.66 13.92
C GLY A 145 -1.07 10.52 13.66
N LYS A 146 -1.26 9.36 14.30
CA LYS A 146 -0.41 8.18 14.09
C LYS A 146 -0.64 7.55 12.71
N VAL A 147 -1.86 7.63 12.17
CA VAL A 147 -2.20 7.09 10.85
C VAL A 147 -2.78 8.20 9.97
N ILE A 148 -2.28 8.29 8.74
CA ILE A 148 -2.74 9.25 7.74
C ILE A 148 -3.25 8.47 6.53
N GLY A 149 -4.56 8.50 6.29
CA GLY A 149 -5.19 7.83 5.15
C GLY A 149 -5.21 8.73 3.92
N ILE A 150 -4.62 8.29 2.80
CA ILE A 150 -4.49 9.09 1.57
C ILE A 150 -5.25 8.54 0.35
N ASP A 151 -5.80 7.33 0.43
CA ASP A 151 -6.56 6.73 -0.68
C ASP A 151 -7.99 7.30 -0.71
N VAL A 152 -8.18 8.39 -1.43
CA VAL A 152 -9.47 9.07 -1.58
C VAL A 152 -10.17 8.57 -2.83
N LYS A 153 -11.50 8.46 -2.80
CA LYS A 153 -12.28 8.01 -3.96
C LYS A 153 -12.03 8.91 -5.18
N HIS A 154 -11.28 8.41 -6.16
CA HIS A 154 -10.98 9.14 -7.39
C HIS A 154 -12.11 9.03 -8.44
N PRO A 155 -12.28 10.03 -9.32
CA PRO A 155 -13.16 9.91 -10.48
C PRO A 155 -12.66 8.78 -11.40
N LYS A 156 -13.59 8.06 -12.04
CA LYS A 156 -13.22 7.11 -13.10
C LYS A 156 -13.08 7.92 -14.38
N ASP A 157 -11.93 7.84 -15.06
CA ASP A 157 -11.66 8.58 -16.31
C ASP A 157 -12.75 8.39 -17.38
N TYR A 158 -13.42 7.23 -17.37
CA TYR A 158 -14.45 6.84 -18.34
C TYR A 158 -15.89 7.02 -17.85
N SER A 159 -16.12 7.51 -16.63
CA SER A 159 -17.48 7.78 -16.13
C SER A 159 -17.55 9.14 -15.44
N LYS A 160 -18.32 10.06 -16.02
CA LYS A 160 -18.77 11.27 -15.32
C LYS A 160 -19.76 10.85 -14.24
N SER A 161 -19.28 10.52 -13.04
CA SER A 161 -20.16 10.27 -11.90
C SER A 161 -20.62 11.60 -11.32
N LEU A 162 -21.93 11.79 -11.17
CA LEU A 162 -22.51 12.86 -10.36
C LEU A 162 -22.78 12.33 -8.94
N PRO A 163 -22.35 13.01 -7.86
CA PRO A 163 -21.47 14.18 -7.85
C PRO A 163 -20.04 13.84 -8.28
N ASN A 164 -19.34 14.84 -8.86
CA ASN A 164 -17.95 14.68 -9.29
C ASN A 164 -17.07 14.33 -8.09
N LYS A 165 -16.41 13.18 -8.17
CA LYS A 165 -15.39 12.78 -7.20
C LYS A 165 -14.16 13.64 -7.42
N LYS A 166 -13.53 14.08 -6.32
CA LYS A 166 -12.38 14.96 -6.34
C LYS A 166 -11.21 14.25 -5.69
N SER A 167 -10.11 14.12 -6.42
CA SER A 167 -8.85 13.61 -5.87
C SER A 167 -8.28 14.60 -4.86
N GLU A 168 -7.62 14.07 -3.84
CA GLU A 168 -6.83 14.82 -2.87
C GLU A 168 -5.43 14.22 -2.78
N GLY A 169 -4.45 15.04 -2.39
CA GLY A 169 -3.10 14.63 -2.05
C GLY A 169 -2.75 15.04 -0.63
N LEU A 170 -1.67 14.46 -0.11
CA LEU A 170 -1.06 14.88 1.15
C LEU A 170 0.23 15.65 0.84
N LEU A 171 0.32 16.89 1.33
CA LEU A 171 1.56 17.68 1.35
C LEU A 171 2.07 17.74 2.79
N ILE A 172 3.35 17.42 2.96
CA ILE A 172 4.05 17.50 4.24
C ILE A 172 5.13 18.57 4.10
N ASP A 173 4.94 19.72 4.74
CA ASP A 173 5.84 20.86 4.66
C ASP A 173 6.12 21.41 6.06
N LYS A 174 7.40 21.58 6.41
CA LYS A 174 7.84 22.10 7.73
C LYS A 174 7.12 21.48 8.93
N LYS A 175 6.91 20.15 8.90
CA LYS A 175 6.20 19.34 9.91
C LYS A 175 4.68 19.56 10.00
N LYS A 176 4.09 20.30 9.06
CA LYS A 176 2.65 20.47 8.91
C LYS A 176 2.13 19.56 7.81
N TYR A 177 0.88 19.15 7.95
CA TYR A 177 0.19 18.28 7.01
C TYR A 177 -0.91 19.07 6.34
N TYR A 178 -1.02 18.91 5.02
CA TYR A 178 -2.01 19.60 4.22
C TYR A 178 -2.73 18.63 3.31
N ARG A 179 -4.04 18.76 3.23
CA ARG A 179 -4.82 18.26 2.10
C ARG A 179 -4.55 19.16 0.91
N VAL A 180 -4.19 18.59 -0.21
CA VAL A 180 -4.03 19.30 -1.49
C VAL A 180 -5.18 18.89 -2.39
N PHE A 181 -5.97 19.85 -2.82
CA PHE A 181 -7.14 19.61 -3.66
C PHE A 181 -6.78 19.59 -5.14
N HIS A 182 -7.65 19.00 -5.96
CA HIS A 182 -7.48 18.93 -7.42
C HIS A 182 -7.38 20.30 -8.13
N ASN A 183 -7.77 21.40 -7.48
CA ASN A 183 -7.67 22.77 -7.98
C ASN A 183 -6.37 23.48 -7.53
N GLY A 184 -5.50 22.81 -6.77
CA GLY A 184 -4.25 23.36 -6.25
C GLY A 184 -4.37 24.09 -4.90
N GLU A 185 -5.58 24.28 -4.38
CA GLU A 185 -5.78 24.81 -3.03
C GLU A 185 -5.34 23.79 -1.97
N LYS A 186 -5.01 24.26 -0.77
CA LYS A 186 -4.62 23.41 0.35
C LYS A 186 -5.26 23.81 1.67
N GLU A 187 -5.53 22.82 2.51
CA GLU A 187 -6.10 22.97 3.86
C GLU A 187 -5.24 22.20 4.86
N GLU A 188 -4.85 22.83 5.97
CA GLU A 188 -4.04 22.18 7.03
C GLU A 188 -4.88 21.14 7.80
N ILE A 189 -4.27 20.02 8.19
CA ILE A 189 -4.92 18.91 8.94
C ILE A 189 -4.09 18.40 10.11
#